data_AF-A0A2D8FD95-F1
#
_entry.id   AF-A0A2D8FD95-F1
#
_cell.length_a   1.000
_cell.length_b   1.000
_cell.length_c   1.000
_cell.angle_alpha   90.00
_cell.angle_beta   90.00
_cell.angle_gamma   90.00
#
_symmetry.space_group_name_H-M   'P 1'
#
loop_
_entity.id
_entity.type
_entity.pdbx_description
1 polymer ?
#
loop_
_entity_poly.entity_id
_entity_poly.type
_entity_poly.pdbx_seq_one_letter_code
_entity_poly.pdbx_strand_id
1 'polypeptide(L)'
;MGCVDVMLFYVSDILKNLNIIFTATKNKDLDNFVKEIRESRGASLHTANPTGMAKFFKNFLKGENTIIATDLVPHHTGKYSKFFGQECYSLDIIEKLSNKKTHDLYFVYLTPGTTKKYKLNIEYIENPINTDEMNKCFERAILQNPEMYGWEYKKFKKLSGKPRAIY
;
A
#
# COMPACT_ATOMS: atom_id res chain seq x y z
N MET A 1 -0.81 -0.20 -7.60
CA MET A 1 -0.31 -0.39 -8.99
C MET A 1 -0.63 0.86 -9.81
N GLY A 2 0.23 1.21 -10.77
CA GLY A 2 0.19 2.46 -11.52
C GLY A 2 0.80 3.64 -10.76
N CYS A 3 0.53 4.87 -11.21
CA CYS A 3 1.04 6.07 -10.57
C CYS A 3 0.38 6.28 -9.18
N VAL A 4 1.07 5.85 -8.13
CA VAL A 4 0.57 5.90 -6.74
C VAL A 4 0.28 7.33 -6.31
N ASP A 5 1.12 8.31 -6.67
CA ASP A 5 0.91 9.70 -6.27
C ASP A 5 -0.35 10.33 -6.89
N VAL A 6 -0.70 10.00 -8.14
CA VAL A 6 -1.98 10.42 -8.74
C VAL A 6 -3.16 9.84 -7.96
N MET A 7 -3.07 8.57 -7.58
CA MET A 7 -4.10 7.91 -6.77
C MET A 7 -4.22 8.55 -5.39
N LEU A 8 -3.10 8.78 -4.68
CA LEU A 8 -3.11 9.41 -3.37
C LEU A 8 -3.66 10.84 -3.43
N PHE A 9 -3.26 11.62 -4.43
CA PHE A 9 -3.77 12.97 -4.62
C PHE A 9 -5.29 12.98 -4.83
N TYR A 10 -5.81 12.13 -5.72
CA TYR A 10 -7.24 12.03 -6.00
C TYR A 10 -8.05 11.53 -4.79
N VAL A 11 -7.56 10.48 -4.11
CA VAL A 11 -8.24 9.92 -2.93
C VAL A 11 -8.22 10.93 -1.77
N SER A 12 -7.16 11.72 -1.61
CA SER A 12 -7.07 12.76 -0.57
C SER A 12 -8.06 13.90 -0.80
N ASP A 13 -8.40 14.23 -2.04
CA ASP A 13 -9.39 15.26 -2.36
C ASP A 13 -10.84 14.80 -2.03
N ILE A 14 -11.10 13.49 -2.08
CA ILE A 14 -12.42 12.89 -1.83
C ILE A 14 -12.61 12.51 -0.37
N LEU A 15 -11.58 11.93 0.27
CA LEU A 15 -11.65 11.41 1.64
C LEU A 15 -11.08 12.42 2.63
N LYS A 16 -11.90 12.80 3.61
CA LYS A 16 -11.46 13.61 4.74
C LYS A 16 -10.65 12.77 5.73
N ASN A 17 -9.71 13.40 6.42
CA ASN A 17 -8.87 12.79 7.46
C ASN A 17 -8.16 11.52 6.99
N LEU A 18 -7.59 11.54 5.77
CA LEU A 18 -6.88 10.41 5.21
C LEU A 18 -5.50 10.27 5.87
N ASN A 19 -5.21 9.09 6.41
CA ASN A 19 -3.94 8.77 7.04
C ASN A 19 -3.13 7.83 6.14
N ILE A 20 -1.89 8.22 5.81
CA ILE A 20 -1.04 7.49 4.85
C ILE A 20 0.26 7.09 5.54
N ILE A 21 0.65 5.82 5.44
CA ILE A 21 1.99 5.39 5.87
C ILE A 21 3.03 5.81 4.83
N PHE A 22 4.10 6.43 5.30
CA PHE A 22 5.15 7.01 4.46
C PHE A 22 6.54 6.59 4.95
N THR A 23 7.44 6.30 4.00
CA THR A 23 8.87 6.10 4.29
C THR A 23 9.61 7.34 3.82
N ALA A 24 10.30 8.00 4.75
CA ALA A 24 11.04 9.22 4.46
C ALA A 24 12.14 8.97 3.42
N THR A 25 12.30 9.91 2.49
CA THR A 25 13.39 9.86 1.53
C THR A 25 14.70 10.30 2.20
N LYS A 26 15.84 9.82 1.69
CA LYS A 26 17.15 10.16 2.25
C LYS A 26 17.54 11.63 2.00
N ASN A 27 17.04 12.23 0.92
CA ASN A 27 17.28 13.62 0.59
C ASN A 27 16.20 14.48 1.27
N LYS A 28 16.59 15.39 2.16
CA LYS A 28 15.64 16.17 2.96
C LYS A 28 14.78 17.11 2.13
N ASP A 29 15.34 17.74 1.10
CA ASP A 29 14.59 18.68 0.26
C ASP A 29 13.53 17.95 -0.56
N LEU A 30 13.88 16.78 -1.11
CA LEU A 30 12.94 15.91 -1.79
C LEU A 30 11.89 15.35 -0.83
N ASP A 31 12.28 14.96 0.38
CA ASP A 31 11.35 14.48 1.41
C ASP A 31 10.31 15.54 1.77
N ASN A 32 10.75 16.79 1.98
CA ASN A 32 9.88 17.91 2.28
C ASN A 32 8.93 18.22 1.11
N PHE A 33 9.45 18.24 -0.12
CA PHE A 33 8.64 18.47 -1.33
C PHE A 33 7.56 17.40 -1.51
N VAL A 34 7.91 16.12 -1.35
CA VAL A 34 6.95 15.01 -1.45
C VAL A 34 5.88 15.11 -0.35
N LYS A 35 6.28 15.46 0.88
CA LYS A 35 5.33 15.66 1.99
C LYS A 35 4.35 16.78 1.69
N GLU A 36 4.86 17.94 1.27
CA GLU A 36 4.03 19.10 0.93
C GLU A 36 2.96 18.75 -0.11
N ILE A 37 3.34 18.04 -1.19
CA ILE A 37 2.39 17.61 -2.22
C ILE A 37 1.35 16.64 -1.66
N ARG A 38 1.79 15.61 -0.94
CA ARG A 38 0.88 14.56 -0.43
C ARG A 38 -0.06 15.06 0.67
N GLU A 39 0.33 16.10 1.41
CA GLU A 39 -0.49 16.72 2.44
C GLU A 39 -1.33 17.90 1.92
N SER A 40 -1.09 18.36 0.68
CA SER A 40 -1.77 19.52 0.06
C SER A 40 -3.30 19.42 -0.01
N ARG A 41 -3.85 18.21 0.13
CA ARG A 41 -5.30 17.92 0.10
C ARG A 41 -5.84 17.44 1.45
N GLY A 42 -5.13 17.70 2.55
CA GLY A 42 -5.60 17.40 3.91
C GLY A 42 -5.36 15.97 4.38
N ALA A 43 -4.57 15.18 3.64
CA ALA A 43 -4.05 13.92 4.15
C ALA A 43 -2.96 14.17 5.21
N SER A 44 -2.81 13.22 6.13
CA SER A 44 -1.74 13.19 7.12
C SER A 44 -0.76 12.06 6.83
N LEU A 45 0.51 12.40 6.63
CA LEU A 45 1.55 11.40 6.47
C LEU A 45 2.09 10.93 7.82
N HIS A 46 2.28 9.61 7.95
CA HIS A 46 2.84 8.98 9.14
C HIS A 46 4.10 8.21 8.78
N THR A 47 5.24 8.59 9.36
CA THR A 47 6.50 7.88 9.13
C THR A 47 6.42 6.44 9.64
N ALA A 48 6.98 5.48 8.89
CA ALA A 48 7.07 4.08 9.27
C ALA A 48 8.08 3.79 10.41
N ASN A 49 7.97 4.52 11.52
CA ASN A 49 8.71 4.35 12.76
C ASN A 49 7.71 4.22 13.94
N PRO A 50 8.13 3.82 15.15
CA PRO A 50 7.21 3.58 16.26
C PRO A 50 6.27 4.76 16.57
N THR A 51 6.78 5.98 16.55
CA THR A 51 6.01 7.20 16.85
C THR A 51 4.95 7.48 15.79
N GLY A 52 5.31 7.42 14.50
CA GLY A 52 4.37 7.63 13.40
C GLY A 52 3.33 6.52 13.33
N MET A 53 3.74 5.27 13.52
CA MET A 53 2.81 4.13 13.56
C MET A 53 1.83 4.22 14.73
N ALA A 54 2.27 4.66 15.92
CA ALA A 54 1.37 4.89 17.05
C ALA A 54 0.29 5.93 16.73
N LYS A 55 0.66 7.04 16.08
CA LYS A 55 -0.30 8.07 15.63
C LYS A 55 -1.25 7.54 14.55
N PHE A 56 -0.72 6.80 13.57
CA PHE A 56 -1.50 6.15 12.52
C PHE A 56 -2.57 5.22 13.12
N PHE A 57 -2.19 4.31 14.02
CA PHE A 57 -3.13 3.39 14.66
C PHE A 57 -4.13 4.11 15.56
N LYS A 58 -3.71 5.16 16.28
CA LYS A 58 -4.64 6.01 17.05
C LYS A 58 -5.73 6.61 16.17
N ASN A 59 -5.37 7.09 14.98
CA ASN A 59 -6.32 7.68 14.04
C ASN A 59 -7.23 6.62 13.39
N PHE A 60 -6.69 5.46 13.03
CA PHE A 60 -7.49 4.30 12.58
C PHE A 60 -8.55 3.92 13.63
N LEU A 61 -8.19 3.82 14.91
CA LEU A 61 -9.11 3.48 16.00
C LEU A 61 -10.19 4.54 16.25
N LYS A 62 -9.97 5.78 15.81
CA LYS A 62 -11.00 6.85 15.82
C LYS A 62 -11.98 6.75 14.66
N GLY A 63 -11.81 5.81 13.74
CA GLY A 63 -12.61 5.70 12.53
C GLY A 63 -12.18 6.63 11.39
N GLU A 64 -10.95 7.17 11.44
CA GLU A 64 -10.42 7.96 10.32
C GLU A 64 -9.99 7.06 9.15
N ASN A 65 -10.03 7.62 7.94
CA ASN A 65 -9.66 6.90 6.72
C ASN A 65 -8.16 6.56 6.71
N THR A 66 -7.81 5.41 6.16
CA THR A 66 -6.41 4.98 6.00
C THR A 66 -6.17 4.43 4.61
N ILE A 67 -4.98 4.67 4.06
CA ILE A 67 -4.50 4.04 2.83
C ILE A 67 -3.05 3.59 3.00
N ILE A 68 -2.76 2.38 2.52
CA ILE A 68 -1.46 1.73 2.74
C ILE A 68 -1.02 1.10 1.41
N ALA A 69 0.22 1.37 1.00
CA ALA A 69 0.89 0.61 -0.05
C ALA A 69 1.46 -0.69 0.56
N THR A 70 0.91 -1.83 0.15
CA THR A 70 1.09 -3.11 0.86
C THR A 70 1.89 -4.14 0.07
N ASP A 71 2.23 -3.84 -1.18
CA ASP A 71 3.09 -4.67 -2.03
C ASP A 71 4.59 -4.54 -1.69
N LEU A 72 4.95 -3.75 -0.68
CA LEU A 72 6.32 -3.59 -0.20
C LEU A 72 6.82 -4.79 0.62
N VAL A 73 8.15 -4.94 0.68
CA VAL A 73 8.85 -5.90 1.56
C VAL A 73 9.20 -5.19 2.87
N PRO A 74 8.65 -5.60 4.03
CA PRO A 74 8.91 -4.93 5.30
C PRO A 74 10.35 -5.09 5.79
N HIS A 75 10.82 -4.13 6.58
CA HIS A 75 12.16 -4.17 7.19
C HIS A 75 12.23 -5.14 8.37
N HIS A 76 11.24 -5.10 9.27
CA HIS A 76 11.28 -5.81 10.56
C HIS A 76 10.16 -6.83 10.72
N THR A 77 8.91 -6.42 10.52
CA THR A 77 7.73 -7.24 10.81
C THR A 77 6.90 -7.46 9.57
N GLY A 78 6.63 -8.73 9.30
CA GLY A 78 5.87 -9.23 8.16
C GLY A 78 5.79 -10.74 8.23
N LYS A 79 5.19 -11.35 7.22
CA LYS A 79 5.05 -12.80 7.13
C LYS A 79 5.42 -13.30 5.75
N TYR A 80 5.86 -14.56 5.69
CA TYR A 80 6.03 -15.26 4.43
C TYR A 80 4.68 -15.58 3.83
N SER A 81 4.58 -15.38 2.52
CA SER A 81 3.37 -15.48 1.70
C SER A 81 3.78 -15.89 0.28
N LYS A 82 2.81 -16.08 -0.61
CA LYS A 82 3.07 -16.30 -2.04
C LYS A 82 2.63 -15.10 -2.88
N PHE A 83 3.44 -14.77 -3.89
CA PHE A 83 3.16 -13.77 -4.91
C PHE A 83 3.55 -14.36 -6.27
N PHE A 84 2.58 -14.54 -7.16
CA PHE A 84 2.67 -15.33 -8.39
C PHE A 84 3.22 -16.75 -8.14
N GLY A 85 2.75 -17.38 -7.06
CA GLY A 85 3.19 -18.72 -6.65
C GLY A 85 4.60 -18.79 -6.04
N GLN A 86 5.37 -17.70 -6.08
CA GLN A 86 6.71 -17.62 -5.51
C GLN A 86 6.67 -17.13 -4.06
N GLU A 87 7.50 -17.70 -3.20
CA GLU A 87 7.62 -17.22 -1.81
C GLU A 87 8.08 -15.76 -1.79
N CYS A 88 7.44 -14.94 -0.94
CA CYS A 88 7.86 -13.57 -0.69
C CYS A 88 7.63 -13.19 0.77
N TYR A 89 8.36 -12.19 1.25
CA TYR A 89 8.14 -11.58 2.56
C TYR A 89 7.26 -10.34 2.42
N SER A 90 6.07 -10.37 3.01
CA SER A 90 5.02 -9.36 2.81
C SER A 90 4.61 -8.67 4.11
N LEU A 91 4.13 -7.44 3.98
CA LEU A 91 3.49 -6.70 5.06
C LEU A 91 2.21 -7.42 5.51
N ASP A 92 2.02 -7.58 6.82
CA ASP A 92 0.86 -8.26 7.43
C ASP A 92 -0.15 -7.28 8.05
N ILE A 93 0.03 -5.97 7.83
CA ILE A 93 -0.78 -4.93 8.47
C ILE A 93 -2.25 -4.99 8.04
N ILE A 94 -2.54 -5.29 6.76
CA ILE A 94 -3.92 -5.40 6.27
C ILE A 94 -4.66 -6.56 6.90
N GLU A 95 -3.99 -7.69 7.11
CA GLU A 95 -4.56 -8.82 7.81
C GLU A 95 -4.91 -8.46 9.26
N LYS A 96 -4.01 -7.77 9.96
CA LYS A 96 -4.27 -7.32 11.34
C LYS A 96 -5.39 -6.30 11.43
N LEU A 97 -5.45 -5.34 10.51
CA LEU A 97 -6.45 -4.28 10.50
C LEU A 97 -7.82 -4.79 10.07
N SER A 98 -7.91 -5.57 8.98
CA SER A 98 -9.18 -6.09 8.48
C SER A 98 -9.86 -7.03 9.48
N ASN A 99 -9.08 -7.84 10.22
CA ASN A 99 -9.62 -8.72 11.27
C ASN A 99 -10.27 -7.97 12.45
N LYS A 100 -10.10 -6.64 12.57
CA LYS A 100 -10.85 -5.85 13.54
C LYS A 100 -12.34 -5.76 13.21
N LYS A 101 -12.72 -5.91 11.93
CA LYS A 101 -14.12 -5.80 11.46
C LYS A 101 -14.81 -4.52 11.88
N THR A 102 -14.05 -3.42 11.98
CA THR A 102 -14.52 -2.09 12.41
C THR A 102 -14.60 -1.08 11.27
N HIS A 103 -14.21 -1.47 10.05
CA HIS A 103 -14.08 -0.58 8.90
C HIS A 103 -14.34 -1.34 7.61
N ASP A 104 -14.79 -0.61 6.59
CA ASP A 104 -14.87 -1.13 5.22
C ASP A 104 -13.46 -1.32 4.65
N LEU A 105 -13.29 -2.42 3.92
CA LEU A 105 -12.02 -2.74 3.26
C LEU A 105 -12.16 -2.56 1.75
N TYR A 106 -11.27 -1.77 1.17
CA TYR A 106 -11.21 -1.56 -0.27
C TYR A 106 -9.82 -1.87 -0.81
N PHE A 107 -9.77 -2.55 -1.96
CA PHE A 107 -8.57 -2.67 -2.77
C PHE A 107 -8.65 -1.68 -3.94
N VAL A 108 -7.62 -0.84 -4.05
CA VAL A 108 -7.58 0.27 -5.02
C VAL A 108 -6.35 0.18 -5.91
N TYR A 109 -6.53 0.36 -7.21
CA TYR A 109 -5.44 0.34 -8.19
C TYR A 109 -5.81 1.11 -9.46
N LEU A 110 -4.78 1.55 -10.19
CA LEU A 110 -4.95 2.19 -11.49
C LEU A 110 -4.77 1.17 -12.62
N THR A 111 -5.60 1.31 -13.65
CA THR A 111 -5.42 0.70 -14.97
C THR A 111 -5.40 1.79 -16.05
N PRO A 112 -5.00 1.48 -17.29
CA PRO A 112 -5.19 2.40 -18.42
C PRO A 112 -6.68 2.76 -18.55
N GLY A 113 -6.94 4.06 -18.67
CA GLY A 113 -8.27 4.59 -18.95
C GLY A 113 -8.50 4.76 -20.44
N THR A 114 -9.30 5.77 -20.79
CA THR A 114 -9.37 6.24 -22.18
C THR A 114 -8.04 6.90 -22.60
N THR A 115 -7.92 7.31 -23.86
CA THR A 115 -6.69 7.88 -24.43
C THR A 115 -6.01 8.89 -23.50
N LYS A 116 -4.79 8.55 -23.04
CA LYS A 116 -3.94 9.35 -22.11
C LYS A 116 -4.57 9.61 -20.73
N LYS A 117 -5.36 8.68 -20.20
CA LYS A 117 -5.95 8.77 -18.84
C LYS A 117 -5.67 7.53 -18.00
N TYR A 118 -5.80 7.68 -16.69
CA TYR A 118 -5.89 6.56 -15.74
C TYR A 118 -7.35 6.26 -15.41
N LYS A 119 -7.67 4.98 -15.20
CA LYS A 119 -8.91 4.53 -14.59
C LYS A 119 -8.60 4.09 -13.15
N LEU A 120 -9.28 4.70 -12.18
CA LEU A 120 -9.26 4.23 -10.79
C LEU A 120 -10.26 3.10 -10.63
N ASN A 121 -9.76 1.94 -10.20
CA ASN A 121 -10.59 0.79 -9.85
C ASN A 121 -10.63 0.70 -8.32
N ILE A 122 -11.84 0.55 -7.78
CA ILE A 122 -12.11 0.43 -6.35
C ILE A 122 -12.94 -0.83 -6.17
N GLU A 123 -12.42 -1.77 -5.41
CA GLU A 123 -13.06 -3.05 -5.16
C GLU A 123 -13.35 -3.18 -3.67
N TYR A 124 -14.64 -3.31 -3.33
CA TYR A 124 -15.04 -3.61 -1.96
C TYR A 124 -14.72 -5.06 -1.61
N ILE A 125 -14.13 -5.27 -0.44
CA ILE A 125 -13.78 -6.58 0.10
C ILE A 125 -14.64 -6.80 1.34
N GLU A 126 -15.62 -7.68 1.21
CA GLU A 126 -16.65 -7.91 2.24
C GLU A 126 -16.09 -8.55 3.51
N ASN A 127 -15.13 -9.47 3.37
CA ASN A 127 -14.60 -10.24 4.48
C ASN A 127 -13.15 -9.84 4.80
N PRO A 128 -12.71 -9.93 6.06
CA PRO A 128 -11.30 -9.80 6.40
C PRO A 128 -10.44 -10.76 5.56
N ILE A 129 -9.28 -10.28 5.13
CA ILE A 129 -8.37 -11.04 4.29
C ILE A 129 -7.04 -11.26 5.00
N ASN A 130 -6.44 -12.42 4.76
CA ASN A 130 -5.06 -12.65 5.12
C ASN A 130 -4.09 -12.10 4.05
N THR A 131 -2.80 -12.14 4.35
CA THR A 131 -1.75 -11.61 3.47
C THR A 131 -1.64 -12.35 2.13
N ASP A 132 -1.95 -13.66 2.07
CA ASP A 132 -1.96 -14.39 0.80
C ASP A 132 -3.14 -13.94 -0.08
N GLU A 133 -4.31 -13.72 0.50
CA GLU A 133 -5.49 -13.19 -0.18
C GLU A 133 -5.26 -11.75 -0.68
N MET A 134 -4.61 -10.92 0.13
CA MET A 134 -4.17 -9.59 -0.29
C MET A 134 -3.23 -9.67 -1.50
N ASN A 135 -2.25 -10.57 -1.48
CA ASN A 135 -1.34 -10.78 -2.60
C ASN A 135 -2.09 -11.26 -3.86
N LYS A 136 -3.11 -12.13 -3.72
CA LYS A 136 -3.99 -12.51 -4.85
C LYS A 136 -4.76 -11.32 -5.43
N CYS A 137 -5.16 -10.33 -4.63
CA CYS A 137 -5.76 -9.10 -5.16
C CYS A 137 -4.79 -8.36 -6.09
N PHE A 138 -3.52 -8.23 -5.67
CA PHE A 138 -2.47 -7.66 -6.53
C PHE A 138 -2.23 -8.51 -7.77
N GLU A 139 -2.06 -9.82 -7.66
CA GLU A 139 -1.86 -10.71 -8.81
C GLU A 139 -2.97 -10.53 -9.84
N ARG A 140 -4.24 -10.51 -9.41
CA ARG A 140 -5.39 -10.30 -10.29
C ARG A 140 -5.36 -8.93 -10.98
N ALA A 141 -5.03 -7.86 -10.25
CA ALA A 141 -4.91 -6.52 -10.85
C ALA A 141 -3.73 -6.42 -11.83
N ILE A 142 -2.59 -6.99 -11.47
CA ILE A 142 -1.38 -7.01 -12.30
C ILE A 142 -1.63 -7.78 -13.58
N LEU A 143 -2.29 -8.94 -13.53
CA LEU A 143 -2.62 -9.73 -14.72
C LEU A 143 -3.48 -8.98 -15.74
N GLN A 144 -4.25 -7.97 -15.31
CA GLN A 144 -5.02 -7.14 -16.24
C GLN A 144 -4.12 -6.19 -17.04
N ASN A 145 -3.10 -5.60 -16.42
CA ASN A 145 -2.21 -4.61 -17.04
C ASN A 145 -0.80 -4.71 -16.44
N PRO A 146 0.00 -5.73 -16.81
CA PRO A 146 1.29 -5.99 -16.19
C PRO A 146 2.26 -4.82 -16.31
N GLU A 147 2.21 -4.07 -17.41
CA GLU A 147 3.07 -2.91 -17.71
C GLU A 147 2.87 -1.74 -16.74
N MET A 148 1.75 -1.70 -16.02
CA MET A 148 1.46 -0.67 -15.01
C MET A 148 2.01 -1.01 -13.62
N TYR A 149 2.57 -2.21 -13.44
CA TYR A 149 3.20 -2.61 -12.20
C TYR A 149 4.66 -2.20 -12.16
N GLY A 150 5.09 -1.68 -10.99
CA GLY A 150 6.47 -1.26 -10.76
C GLY A 150 7.40 -2.45 -10.56
N TRP A 151 7.72 -3.16 -11.65
CA TRP A 151 8.58 -4.36 -11.64
C TRP A 151 10.02 -4.08 -11.20
N GLU A 152 10.43 -2.82 -11.13
CA GLU A 152 11.74 -2.43 -10.58
C GLU A 152 11.89 -2.74 -9.09
N TYR A 153 10.78 -2.87 -8.35
CA TYR A 153 10.82 -3.18 -6.93
C TYR A 153 11.15 -4.65 -6.68
N LYS A 154 12.24 -4.89 -5.94
CA LYS A 154 12.74 -6.24 -5.59
C LYS A 154 11.86 -6.94 -4.54
N LYS A 155 10.66 -7.39 -4.94
CA LYS A 155 9.67 -8.07 -4.10
C LYS A 155 10.19 -9.38 -3.49
N PHE A 156 11.05 -10.11 -4.21
CA PHE A 156 11.56 -11.43 -3.83
C PHE A 156 12.92 -11.41 -3.12
N LYS A 157 13.32 -10.26 -2.54
CA LYS A 157 14.64 -10.07 -1.91
C LYS A 157 14.82 -10.69 -0.51
N LYS A 158 13.75 -11.19 0.11
CA LYS A 158 13.76 -11.80 1.46
C LYS A 158 13.00 -13.11 1.42
N LEU A 159 13.74 -14.23 1.38
CA LEU A 159 13.21 -15.60 1.40
C LEU A 159 13.55 -16.29 2.72
N SER A 160 12.72 -17.26 3.11
CA SER A 160 12.85 -18.01 4.37
C SER A 160 14.04 -18.97 4.38
N GLY A 161 14.45 -19.43 3.19
CA GLY A 161 15.50 -20.45 3.00
C GLY A 161 16.73 -19.98 2.20
N LYS A 162 17.45 -20.95 1.61
CA LYS A 162 18.48 -20.72 0.59
C LYS A 162 17.87 -21.02 -0.80
N PRO A 163 18.02 -20.15 -1.82
CA PRO A 163 18.65 -18.83 -1.78
C PRO A 163 17.83 -17.80 -0.98
N ARG A 164 18.51 -16.78 -0.43
CA ARG A 164 17.89 -15.76 0.44
C ARG A 164 17.21 -14.62 -0.31
N ALA A 165 17.42 -14.55 -1.63
CA ALA A 165 16.86 -13.54 -2.53
C ALA A 165 16.80 -14.09 -3.97
N ILE A 166 15.80 -13.64 -4.72
CA ILE A 166 15.72 -13.74 -6.19
C ILE A 166 15.62 -12.30 -6.72
N TYR A 167 16.42 -11.98 -7.73
CA TYR A 167 16.49 -10.65 -8.36
C TYR A 167 15.87 -10.66 -9.74
#